data_AF-A0A2Z4L9K4-F1
#
_entry.id   AF-A0A2Z4L9K4-F1
#
_cell.length_a   1.000
_cell.length_b   1.000
_cell.length_c   1.000
_cell.angle_alpha   90.00
_cell.angle_beta   90.00
_cell.angle_gamma   90.00
#
_symmetry.space_group_name_H-M   'P 1'
#
loop_
_entity.id
_entity.type
_entity.pdbx_description
1 polymer ?
#
loop_
_entity_poly.entity_id
_entity_poly.type
_entity_poly.pdbx_seq_one_letter_code
_entity_poly.pdbx_strand_id
1 'polypeptide(L)'
;MALVILLSLSVASASDNNTISDADSNQQLSAHSSSDEIINTEKTHINTNTATDNSEDVVTASKNITKDANTTNVKAQSQHRTKISVSDRTGYITTNVQLIATVADKETNTYANGGLVVFKLNGISVGSSTLKNGKAYYTCNTKNLSAGFYLISATYGGEGKYASSKTTSEGILELLPLPVKIATVNVTSYQTKVLLKATVVDKHYNKYITNGTLLFKINGQTIGTAKINSGKAQITYDASNLHAGKYYISTVYGANRLYSEYRDNATLTIKVKPSYTFDEVRSAAVYVRNHYEQNQVIKEVSIGSSKLQIQEYLYLVANAISNLYNGKASSTLYYKACEAPSTQVDTVKTFTMYPSDVYSICTRLINYIDYNGKAPTYVSTSGGNLGYYNVIYCLSKVLDVSTKTYFVESCIVYPWSTLHPSKSTVRHIYLTSDNIYSKTKDMAFLNSIKSKLQAKGYTVTIVGIGPNMHNVNIWAKNTTINSAQLSIYGGSDSGMFYDMSTRSFMRAKSNRVLYLAFNSETSKDFRNLSWLERAWDDNYSPSSFKGIANPSNYLLSHGYKYSFTNNVDTIVNEFIKAIS
;
A
#
# COMPACT_ATOMS: atom_id res chain seq x y z
N MET A 1 -39.41 -0.70 5.69
CA MET A 1 -38.45 -0.55 6.80
C MET A 1 -37.48 -1.73 6.71
N ALA A 2 -36.20 -1.39 6.57
CA ALA A 2 -34.96 -2.16 6.66
C ALA A 2 -34.90 -3.63 6.22
N LEU A 3 -34.13 -3.82 5.15
CA LEU A 3 -33.67 -5.04 4.50
C LEU A 3 -32.40 -5.59 5.21
N VAL A 4 -32.39 -6.90 5.38
CA VAL A 4 -31.35 -7.74 6.00
C VAL A 4 -30.23 -8.04 4.99
N ILE A 5 -28.97 -7.97 5.43
CA ILE A 5 -27.81 -8.56 4.74
C ILE A 5 -27.41 -9.82 5.50
N LEU A 6 -27.46 -10.95 4.78
CA LEU A 6 -26.96 -12.27 5.18
C LEU A 6 -25.86 -12.67 4.21
N LEU A 7 -24.69 -13.02 4.73
CA LEU A 7 -23.65 -13.77 4.01
C LEU A 7 -23.02 -14.72 5.02
N SER A 8 -23.38 -16.00 4.93
CA SER A 8 -22.75 -17.11 5.64
C SER A 8 -22.01 -17.98 4.63
N LEU A 9 -20.72 -18.22 4.87
CA LEU A 9 -19.97 -19.34 4.28
C LEU A 9 -20.01 -20.56 5.21
N SER A 10 -19.84 -21.71 4.58
CA SER A 10 -20.09 -23.09 5.01
C SER A 10 -19.31 -23.62 6.22
N VAL A 11 -19.97 -24.57 6.88
CA VAL A 11 -19.57 -25.36 8.06
C VAL A 11 -18.70 -26.57 7.67
N ALA A 12 -17.71 -26.88 8.50
CA ALA A 12 -17.24 -28.24 8.74
C ALA A 12 -16.83 -28.36 10.24
N SER A 13 -17.20 -29.50 10.82
CA SER A 13 -17.44 -29.82 12.23
C SER A 13 -16.27 -30.45 12.99
N ALA A 14 -16.21 -30.24 14.31
CA ALA A 14 -15.89 -31.18 15.41
C ALA A 14 -15.73 -30.38 16.75
N SER A 15 -16.64 -30.50 17.73
CA SER A 15 -16.51 -31.24 19.03
C SER A 15 -15.28 -30.83 19.86
N ASP A 16 -15.28 -30.47 21.15
CA ASP A 16 -16.20 -30.62 22.29
C ASP A 16 -15.72 -29.73 23.47
N ASN A 17 -16.62 -29.52 24.44
CA ASN A 17 -16.42 -29.33 25.90
C ASN A 17 -15.68 -28.13 26.50
N ASN A 18 -16.49 -27.18 26.99
CA ASN A 18 -16.68 -26.81 28.41
C ASN A 18 -15.59 -27.19 29.44
N THR A 19 -15.00 -26.22 30.15
CA THR A 19 -15.07 -26.06 31.63
C THR A 19 -14.24 -24.87 32.12
N ILE A 20 -14.76 -24.24 33.16
CA ILE A 20 -14.22 -23.16 33.97
C ILE A 20 -13.35 -23.76 35.09
N SER A 21 -12.20 -23.16 35.41
CA SER A 21 -11.69 -23.10 36.79
C SER A 21 -10.56 -22.07 36.94
N ASP A 22 -10.69 -21.28 38.00
CA ASP A 22 -9.84 -20.19 38.48
C ASP A 22 -8.44 -20.58 39.00
N ALA A 23 -7.61 -19.53 39.11
CA ALA A 23 -6.54 -19.27 40.08
C ALA A 23 -5.27 -20.17 40.06
N ASP A 24 -4.08 -19.58 39.85
CA ASP A 24 -3.39 -18.88 40.93
C ASP A 24 -2.19 -18.02 40.45
N SER A 25 -1.91 -17.06 41.31
CA SER A 25 -1.10 -15.86 41.30
C SER A 25 0.41 -16.05 41.45
N ASN A 26 1.22 -15.15 40.88
CA ASN A 26 1.98 -14.09 41.57
C ASN A 26 3.10 -13.53 40.66
N GLN A 27 2.98 -12.28 40.21
CA GLN A 27 3.58 -11.05 40.80
C GLN A 27 5.09 -10.92 40.60
N GLN A 28 5.53 -9.81 39.98
CA GLN A 28 5.91 -8.63 40.77
C GLN A 28 6.23 -7.38 39.92
N LEU A 29 5.38 -6.35 40.12
CA LEU A 29 5.60 -4.89 40.28
C LEU A 29 6.41 -4.06 39.24
N SER A 30 6.11 -2.77 38.99
CA SER A 30 5.54 -1.74 39.87
C SER A 30 4.85 -0.59 39.11
N ALA A 31 3.67 -0.20 39.58
CA ALA A 31 3.14 1.16 39.51
C ALA A 31 2.24 1.34 40.74
N HIS A 32 2.37 2.45 41.48
CA HIS A 32 1.33 3.03 42.35
C HIS A 32 1.81 4.40 42.88
N SER A 33 1.06 5.47 42.63
CA SER A 33 0.17 6.17 43.58
C SER A 33 0.68 7.63 43.69
N SER A 34 -0.05 8.70 43.99
CA SER A 34 -1.37 8.91 44.58
C SER A 34 -1.88 10.28 44.13
N SER A 35 -3.19 10.47 44.20
CA SER A 35 -3.85 11.77 44.32
C SER A 35 -3.58 12.41 45.68
N ASP A 36 -3.37 13.73 45.73
CA ASP A 36 -3.71 14.58 46.88
C ASP A 36 -4.02 16.00 46.41
N GLU A 37 -5.09 16.53 47.00
CA GLU A 37 -5.67 17.85 46.84
C GLU A 37 -5.37 18.62 48.14
N ILE A 38 -4.64 19.75 48.10
CA ILE A 38 -4.58 20.70 49.22
C ILE A 38 -4.62 22.15 48.70
N ILE A 39 -5.46 22.91 49.39
CA ILE A 39 -5.93 24.29 49.22
C ILE A 39 -4.98 25.31 49.89
N ASN A 40 -5.20 26.60 49.56
CA ASN A 40 -4.87 27.85 50.27
C ASN A 40 -3.52 28.52 49.91
N THR A 41 -3.42 29.85 49.66
CA THR A 41 -4.33 30.99 49.85
C THR A 41 -3.83 32.17 49.00
N GLU A 42 -4.74 33.10 48.68
CA GLU A 42 -4.60 34.58 48.66
C GLU A 42 -3.21 35.18 49.01
N LYS A 43 -2.72 36.29 48.44
CA LYS A 43 -3.38 37.59 48.18
C LYS A 43 -2.31 38.57 47.62
N THR A 44 -2.73 39.51 46.76
CA THR A 44 -2.29 40.94 46.71
C THR A 44 -0.83 41.28 46.31
N HIS A 45 -0.48 42.41 45.67
CA HIS A 45 -1.14 43.70 45.45
C HIS A 45 -0.27 44.60 44.53
N ILE A 46 -0.90 45.62 43.90
CA ILE A 46 -0.46 47.06 43.84
C ILE A 46 0.63 47.44 42.81
N ASN A 47 0.56 48.54 42.02
CA ASN A 47 -0.14 49.84 42.14
C ASN A 47 -0.26 50.52 40.75
N THR A 48 -1.39 51.13 40.35
CA THR A 48 -1.93 52.51 40.56
C THR A 48 -1.43 53.63 39.63
N ASN A 49 -2.39 54.39 39.10
CA ASN A 49 -2.65 55.81 39.39
C ASN A 49 -4.13 56.13 38.99
N THR A 50 -5.05 56.49 39.92
CA THR A 50 -5.41 57.83 40.48
C THR A 50 -5.93 58.82 39.41
N ALA A 51 -7.03 59.57 39.56
CA ALA A 51 -7.72 60.23 40.68
C ALA A 51 -9.27 60.21 40.46
N THR A 52 -10.20 60.62 41.34
CA THR A 52 -10.33 61.77 42.27
C THR A 52 -11.44 61.51 43.30
N ASP A 53 -11.41 62.30 44.38
CA ASP A 53 -12.20 62.22 45.61
C ASP A 53 -13.17 63.42 45.78
N ASN A 54 -14.16 63.23 46.67
CA ASN A 54 -14.93 64.15 47.52
C ASN A 54 -16.20 64.95 47.13
N SER A 55 -17.13 64.89 48.12
CA SER A 55 -18.22 65.80 48.53
C SER A 55 -19.57 65.70 47.79
N GLU A 56 -20.76 65.77 48.39
CA GLU A 56 -21.20 65.98 49.78
C GLU A 56 -22.70 65.62 49.88
N ASP A 57 -23.14 65.26 51.09
CA ASP A 57 -24.53 65.10 51.54
C ASP A 57 -25.32 66.42 51.46
N VAL A 58 -26.56 66.36 50.97
CA VAL A 58 -27.62 67.32 51.34
C VAL A 58 -28.91 66.58 51.67
N VAL A 59 -29.16 66.51 52.97
CA VAL A 59 -30.45 66.33 53.62
C VAL A 59 -31.46 67.35 53.08
N THR A 60 -32.66 66.90 52.70
CA THR A 60 -33.82 67.79 52.76
C THR A 60 -35.00 67.12 53.45
N ALA A 61 -35.43 67.82 54.49
CA ALA A 61 -36.47 67.45 55.42
C ALA A 61 -37.83 67.23 54.76
N SER A 62 -38.52 66.20 55.26
CA SER A 62 -39.98 66.11 55.17
C SER A 62 -40.59 67.29 55.94
N LYS A 63 -41.31 68.16 55.23
CA LYS A 63 -42.25 69.12 55.83
C LYS A 63 -43.65 68.50 55.73
N ASN A 64 -44.24 68.24 56.90
CA ASN A 64 -45.66 67.95 57.05
C ASN A 64 -46.48 69.08 56.41
N ILE A 65 -47.30 68.74 55.41
CA ILE A 65 -48.50 69.48 55.06
C ILE A 65 -49.66 68.47 55.02
N THR A 66 -50.61 68.78 55.89
CA THR A 66 -51.98 68.30 56.07
C THR A 66 -52.62 67.41 55.01
N LYS A 67 -53.37 66.42 55.51
CA LYS A 67 -54.54 65.81 54.85
C LYS A 67 -55.31 66.88 54.07
N ASP A 68 -55.40 66.70 52.76
CA ASP A 68 -56.61 67.03 52.03
C ASP A 68 -56.93 65.89 51.07
N ALA A 69 -58.16 65.41 51.17
CA ALA A 69 -58.70 64.36 50.35
C ALA A 69 -58.87 64.86 48.93
N ASN A 70 -58.22 64.20 47.97
CA ASN A 70 -58.76 64.06 46.63
C ASN A 70 -58.18 62.82 45.96
N THR A 71 -58.86 61.70 46.21
CA THR A 71 -58.80 60.49 45.39
C THR A 71 -59.24 60.81 43.97
N THR A 72 -58.28 61.00 43.06
CA THR A 72 -58.47 60.65 41.66
C THR A 72 -57.95 59.24 41.46
N ASN A 73 -58.88 58.28 41.48
CA ASN A 73 -58.67 56.91 41.01
C ASN A 73 -58.28 56.94 39.52
N VAL A 74 -57.00 57.11 39.22
CA VAL A 74 -56.45 56.63 37.95
C VAL A 74 -56.31 55.12 38.12
N LYS A 75 -57.30 54.36 37.64
CA LYS A 75 -57.13 52.93 37.42
C LYS A 75 -55.83 52.74 36.64
N ALA A 76 -54.80 52.18 37.28
CA ALA A 76 -53.66 51.64 36.56
C ALA A 76 -54.23 50.64 35.54
N GLN A 77 -54.15 50.97 34.26
CA GLN A 77 -54.59 50.09 33.19
C GLN A 77 -53.73 48.83 33.30
N SER A 78 -54.34 47.70 33.67
CA SER A 78 -53.60 46.44 33.81
C SER A 78 -52.98 46.10 32.47
N GLN A 79 -51.65 46.11 32.40
CA GLN A 79 -50.94 45.72 31.18
C GLN A 79 -51.37 44.31 30.77
N HIS A 80 -51.62 44.12 29.49
CA HIS A 80 -51.97 42.83 28.90
C HIS A 80 -50.79 41.88 29.05
N ARG A 81 -51.07 40.64 29.45
CA ARG A 81 -50.02 39.63 29.62
C ARG A 81 -49.49 39.26 28.24
N THR A 82 -48.18 39.08 28.13
CA THR A 82 -47.57 38.61 26.89
C THR A 82 -47.11 37.15 27.02
N LYS A 83 -47.08 36.45 25.88
CA LYS A 83 -46.38 35.19 25.70
C LYS A 83 -45.24 35.40 24.71
N ILE A 84 -44.10 34.79 25.00
CA ILE A 84 -42.90 34.85 24.15
C ILE A 84 -42.45 33.43 23.82
N SER A 85 -42.08 33.21 22.56
CA SER A 85 -41.47 31.98 22.08
C SER A 85 -40.21 32.30 21.29
N VAL A 86 -39.23 31.40 21.33
CA VAL A 86 -38.03 31.45 20.49
C VAL A 86 -38.05 30.29 19.50
N SER A 87 -37.32 30.43 18.39
CA SER A 87 -37.22 29.38 17.37
C SER A 87 -35.84 28.73 17.37
N ASP A 88 -35.81 27.42 17.12
CA ASP A 88 -34.57 26.68 16.90
C ASP A 88 -33.78 27.23 15.70
N ARG A 89 -32.46 27.10 15.78
CA ARG A 89 -31.51 27.59 14.78
C ARG A 89 -30.33 26.64 14.63
N THR A 90 -29.85 26.51 13.40
CA THR A 90 -28.57 25.87 13.11
C THR A 90 -27.68 26.90 12.41
N GLY A 91 -26.40 26.92 12.76
CA GLY A 91 -25.41 27.80 12.16
C GLY A 91 -24.01 27.21 12.24
N TYR A 92 -23.02 27.97 11.76
CA TYR A 92 -21.61 27.59 11.87
C TYR A 92 -20.90 28.47 12.89
N ILE A 93 -19.91 27.91 13.58
CA ILE A 93 -19.02 28.69 14.44
C ILE A 93 -18.31 29.80 13.65
N THR A 94 -17.92 30.88 14.31
CA THR A 94 -17.26 32.06 13.72
C THR A 94 -18.10 32.84 12.69
N THR A 95 -19.37 32.49 12.53
CA THR A 95 -20.33 33.20 11.68
C THR A 95 -21.33 34.02 12.50
N ASN A 96 -22.23 34.70 11.81
CA ASN A 96 -23.37 35.39 12.41
C ASN A 96 -24.64 34.54 12.25
N VAL A 97 -25.34 34.27 13.35
CA VAL A 97 -26.59 33.50 13.38
C VAL A 97 -27.72 34.38 13.90
N GLN A 98 -28.84 34.43 13.17
CA GLN A 98 -30.00 35.23 13.57
C GLN A 98 -30.88 34.44 14.55
N LEU A 99 -30.99 34.94 15.78
CA LEU A 99 -31.95 34.50 16.78
C LEU A 99 -33.27 35.25 16.60
N ILE A 100 -34.39 34.55 16.78
CA ILE A 100 -35.73 35.13 16.62
C ILE A 100 -36.57 34.82 17.85
N ALA A 101 -37.21 35.86 18.39
CA ALA A 101 -38.26 35.73 19.37
C ALA A 101 -39.56 36.29 18.78
N THR A 102 -40.67 35.61 19.10
CA THR A 102 -42.02 36.07 18.77
C THR A 102 -42.75 36.41 20.06
N VAL A 103 -43.31 37.61 20.14
CA VAL A 103 -44.07 38.10 21.30
C VAL A 103 -45.50 38.41 20.86
N ALA A 104 -46.47 37.85 21.56
CA ALA A 104 -47.89 38.11 21.34
C ALA A 104 -48.59 38.36 22.67
N ASP A 105 -49.70 39.07 22.60
CA ASP A 105 -50.68 39.17 23.67
C ASP A 105 -51.22 37.77 24.01
N LYS A 106 -51.24 37.41 25.30
CA LYS A 106 -51.54 36.05 25.75
C LYS A 106 -53.02 35.71 25.60
N GLU A 107 -53.89 36.71 25.75
CA GLU A 107 -55.33 36.55 25.72
C GLU A 107 -55.87 36.62 24.28
N THR A 108 -55.36 37.53 23.45
CA THR A 108 -55.87 37.79 22.10
C THR A 108 -55.04 37.15 20.97
N ASN A 109 -53.83 36.65 21.27
CA ASN A 109 -52.86 36.16 20.28
C ASN A 109 -52.42 37.20 19.23
N THR A 110 -52.72 38.48 19.45
CA THR A 110 -52.27 39.56 18.57
C THR A 110 -50.80 39.88 18.82
N TYR A 111 -50.07 40.27 17.78
CA TYR A 111 -48.64 40.56 17.90
C TYR A 111 -48.37 41.81 18.73
N ALA A 112 -47.46 41.70 19.69
CA ALA A 112 -46.99 42.83 20.46
C ALA A 112 -46.05 43.71 19.63
N ASN A 113 -46.01 45.02 19.91
CA ASN A 113 -45.18 45.96 19.16
C ASN A 113 -44.53 46.96 20.12
N GLY A 114 -43.26 47.29 19.87
CA GLY A 114 -42.47 48.13 20.77
C GLY A 114 -41.85 47.35 21.95
N GLY A 115 -40.84 47.95 22.58
CA GLY A 115 -40.07 47.34 23.67
C GLY A 115 -38.83 46.56 23.20
N LEU A 116 -38.01 46.16 24.16
CA LEU A 116 -36.78 45.40 23.94
C LEU A 116 -36.98 43.92 24.29
N VAL A 117 -36.41 43.05 23.46
CA VAL A 117 -36.25 41.63 23.74
C VAL A 117 -34.77 41.33 23.95
N VAL A 118 -34.42 40.84 25.14
CA VAL A 118 -33.08 40.37 25.50
C VAL A 118 -32.98 38.88 25.20
N PHE A 119 -32.02 38.48 24.36
CA PHE A 119 -31.73 37.09 24.02
C PHE A 119 -30.63 36.53 24.92
N LYS A 120 -30.78 35.26 25.27
CA LYS A 120 -29.84 34.52 26.11
C LYS A 120 -29.46 33.19 25.46
N LEU A 121 -28.20 32.79 25.62
CA LEU A 121 -27.71 31.45 25.30
C LEU A 121 -27.25 30.79 26.60
N ASN A 122 -27.76 29.60 26.93
CA ASN A 122 -27.53 28.90 28.20
C ASN A 122 -27.73 29.82 29.42
N GLY A 123 -28.77 30.67 29.37
CA GLY A 123 -29.10 31.64 30.43
C GLY A 123 -28.26 32.93 30.45
N ILE A 124 -27.19 33.04 29.65
CA ILE A 124 -26.31 34.21 29.58
C ILE A 124 -26.80 35.17 28.49
N SER A 125 -27.01 36.44 28.82
CA SER A 125 -27.42 37.48 27.87
C SER A 125 -26.38 37.67 26.77
N VAL A 126 -26.79 37.49 25.51
CA VAL A 126 -25.92 37.69 24.34
C VAL A 126 -26.17 39.01 23.63
N GLY A 127 -27.37 39.59 23.80
CA GLY A 127 -27.72 40.90 23.28
C GLY A 127 -29.22 41.13 23.25
N SER A 128 -29.65 42.21 22.63
CA SER A 128 -31.06 42.58 22.56
C SER A 128 -31.45 43.13 21.19
N SER A 129 -32.74 43.08 20.87
CA SER A 129 -33.31 43.69 19.67
C SER A 129 -34.67 44.31 19.97
N THR A 130 -35.05 45.31 19.19
CA THR A 130 -36.37 45.95 19.33
C THR A 130 -37.45 45.05 18.73
N LEU A 131 -38.61 44.99 19.40
CA LEU A 131 -39.75 44.24 18.95
C LEU A 131 -40.54 45.03 17.90
N LYS A 132 -40.69 44.48 16.69
CA LYS A 132 -41.52 45.05 15.63
C LYS A 132 -42.47 44.01 15.07
N ASN A 133 -43.77 44.32 15.04
CA ASN A 133 -44.82 43.43 14.53
C ASN A 133 -44.72 42.01 15.11
N GLY A 134 -44.53 41.91 16.42
CA GLY A 134 -44.45 40.65 17.16
C GLY A 134 -43.13 39.91 17.03
N LYS A 135 -42.14 40.39 16.27
CA LYS A 135 -40.86 39.71 16.10
C LYS A 135 -39.68 40.59 16.48
N ALA A 136 -38.74 39.99 17.20
CA ALA A 136 -37.43 40.57 17.47
C ALA A 136 -36.36 39.68 16.82
N TYR A 137 -35.41 40.30 16.12
CA TYR A 137 -34.34 39.62 15.40
C TYR A 137 -33.00 40.09 15.95
N TYR A 138 -32.21 39.18 16.54
CA TYR A 138 -30.89 39.49 17.06
C TYR A 138 -29.82 38.68 16.30
N THR A 139 -28.83 39.35 15.74
CA THR A 139 -27.71 38.71 15.05
C THR A 139 -26.62 38.37 16.07
N CYS A 140 -26.53 37.11 16.46
CA CYS A 140 -25.53 36.60 17.38
C CYS A 140 -24.23 36.28 16.63
N ASN A 141 -23.11 36.85 17.08
CA ASN A 141 -21.78 36.52 16.59
C ASN A 141 -21.23 35.31 17.36
N THR A 142 -20.88 34.24 16.64
CA THR A 142 -20.49 32.94 17.22
C THR A 142 -18.97 32.74 17.28
N LYS A 143 -18.15 33.79 17.09
CA LYS A 143 -16.67 33.71 17.07
C LYS A 143 -16.04 33.08 18.31
N ASN A 144 -16.66 33.27 19.47
CA ASN A 144 -16.15 32.77 20.75
C ASN A 144 -16.94 31.55 21.27
N LEU A 145 -17.81 30.97 20.44
CA LEU A 145 -18.56 29.77 20.76
C LEU A 145 -17.92 28.55 20.09
N SER A 146 -18.01 27.40 20.76
CA SER A 146 -17.58 26.11 20.22
C SER A 146 -18.73 25.47 19.45
N ALA A 147 -18.41 24.49 18.59
CA ALA A 147 -19.45 23.66 18.00
C ALA A 147 -20.18 22.87 19.11
N GLY A 148 -21.49 22.74 18.99
CA GLY A 148 -22.34 22.14 20.01
C GLY A 148 -23.73 22.76 20.09
N PHE A 149 -24.49 22.40 21.12
CA PHE A 149 -25.86 22.87 21.33
C PHE A 149 -25.91 23.93 22.43
N TYR A 150 -26.72 24.98 22.20
CA TYR A 150 -26.94 26.09 23.12
C TYR A 150 -28.43 26.32 23.29
N LEU A 151 -28.90 26.43 24.53
CA LEU A 151 -30.30 26.71 24.86
C LEU A 151 -30.59 28.20 24.61
N ILE A 152 -31.59 28.47 23.77
CA ILE A 152 -32.05 29.81 23.45
C ILE A 152 -33.18 30.15 24.42
N SER A 153 -33.05 31.26 25.13
CA SER A 153 -34.15 31.87 25.89
C SER A 153 -34.22 33.38 25.60
N ALA A 154 -35.37 33.99 25.88
CA ALA A 154 -35.55 35.42 25.68
C ALA A 154 -36.46 36.04 26.74
N THR A 155 -36.19 37.30 27.06
CA THR A 155 -37.00 38.13 27.97
C THR A 155 -37.47 39.38 27.24
N TYR A 156 -38.79 39.57 27.16
CA TYR A 156 -39.40 40.81 26.70
C TYR A 156 -39.58 41.77 27.89
N GLY A 157 -39.06 42.99 27.78
CA GLY A 157 -39.09 44.00 28.84
C GLY A 157 -40.46 44.63 29.11
N GLY A 158 -41.44 44.42 28.23
CA GLY A 158 -42.70 45.18 28.25
C GLY A 158 -42.59 46.52 27.52
N GLU A 159 -43.73 47.05 27.06
CA GLU A 159 -43.87 48.38 26.44
C GLU A 159 -45.34 48.79 26.39
N GLY A 160 -45.66 50.02 26.80
CA GLY A 160 -47.03 50.54 26.75
C GLY A 160 -48.05 49.62 27.44
N LYS A 161 -49.01 49.10 26.66
CA LYS A 161 -50.06 48.18 27.15
C LYS A 161 -49.58 46.74 27.37
N TYR A 162 -48.39 46.36 26.93
CA TYR A 162 -47.88 44.99 27.00
C TYR A 162 -46.96 44.79 28.21
N ALA A 163 -47.28 43.82 29.06
CA ALA A 163 -46.45 43.44 30.21
C ALA A 163 -45.20 42.66 29.77
N SER A 164 -44.18 42.66 30.63
CA SER A 164 -42.96 41.84 30.44
C SER A 164 -43.27 40.34 30.48
N SER A 165 -42.47 39.55 29.77
CA SER A 165 -42.56 38.08 29.80
C SER A 165 -41.21 37.42 29.51
N LYS A 166 -41.08 36.16 29.89
CA LYS A 166 -39.91 35.31 29.61
C LYS A 166 -40.33 34.00 28.98
N THR A 167 -39.47 33.44 28.15
CA THR A 167 -39.70 32.11 27.55
C THR A 167 -39.83 31.05 28.63
N THR A 168 -40.84 30.19 28.53
CA THR A 168 -41.01 29.00 29.39
C THR A 168 -40.52 27.71 28.73
N SER A 169 -40.42 27.72 27.40
CA SER A 169 -39.82 26.66 26.61
C SER A 169 -38.63 27.25 25.85
N GLU A 170 -37.48 26.62 25.99
CA GLU A 170 -36.24 27.04 25.34
C GLU A 170 -36.19 26.49 23.91
N GLY A 171 -35.52 27.24 23.02
CA GLY A 171 -35.14 26.75 21.70
C GLY A 171 -33.71 26.20 21.72
N ILE A 172 -33.27 25.61 20.62
CA ILE A 172 -31.91 25.07 20.47
C ILE A 172 -31.18 25.84 19.36
N LEU A 173 -29.99 26.34 19.67
CA LEU A 173 -28.99 26.76 18.69
C LEU A 173 -27.95 25.65 18.55
N GLU A 174 -27.93 24.96 17.41
CA GLU A 174 -26.88 24.03 17.03
C GLU A 174 -25.80 24.75 16.22
N LEU A 175 -24.56 24.75 16.72
CA LEU A 175 -23.39 25.27 16.02
C LEU A 175 -22.55 24.13 15.48
N LEU A 176 -22.33 24.14 14.16
CA LEU A 176 -21.52 23.17 13.45
C LEU A 176 -20.11 23.73 13.18
N PRO A 177 -19.07 22.89 13.09
CA PRO A 177 -17.77 23.28 12.54
C PRO A 177 -17.92 23.80 11.10
N LEU A 178 -17.00 24.67 10.66
CA LEU A 178 -17.01 25.18 9.28
C LEU A 178 -16.80 24.05 8.27
N PRO A 179 -17.58 24.00 7.18
CA PRO A 179 -17.47 22.94 6.19
C PRO A 179 -16.19 23.08 5.38
N VAL A 180 -15.50 21.96 5.15
CA VAL A 180 -14.32 21.88 4.29
C VAL A 180 -14.71 21.43 2.89
N LYS A 181 -13.93 21.84 1.88
CA LYS A 181 -13.92 21.23 0.55
C LYS A 181 -12.49 20.93 0.13
N ILE A 182 -12.25 19.71 -0.31
CA ILE A 182 -10.98 19.28 -0.91
C ILE A 182 -11.19 19.16 -2.44
N ALA A 183 -10.15 19.50 -3.21
CA ALA A 183 -10.03 19.19 -4.62
C ALA A 183 -8.74 18.42 -4.86
N THR A 184 -8.85 17.10 -4.98
CA THR A 184 -7.73 16.18 -5.19
C THR A 184 -7.47 15.98 -6.67
N VAL A 185 -6.20 16.02 -7.05
CA VAL A 185 -5.79 16.05 -8.45
C VAL A 185 -5.68 14.64 -9.03
N ASN A 186 -6.27 14.40 -10.20
CA ASN A 186 -6.00 13.20 -10.99
C ASN A 186 -4.56 13.26 -11.53
N VAL A 187 -3.80 12.18 -11.36
CA VAL A 187 -2.39 12.12 -11.74
C VAL A 187 -2.16 10.99 -12.73
N THR A 188 -1.35 11.23 -13.75
CA THR A 188 -0.82 10.18 -14.63
C THR A 188 0.70 10.16 -14.52
N SER A 189 1.28 8.98 -14.29
CA SER A 189 2.72 8.80 -14.13
C SER A 189 3.18 7.46 -14.69
N TYR A 190 4.48 7.30 -14.91
CA TYR A 190 5.10 5.99 -15.06
C TYR A 190 5.38 5.36 -13.68
N GLN A 191 5.92 4.14 -13.68
CA GLN A 191 6.36 3.39 -12.50
C GLN A 191 7.60 4.03 -11.85
N THR A 192 7.40 5.19 -11.23
CA THR A 192 8.43 6.01 -10.59
C THR A 192 7.83 6.81 -9.44
N LYS A 193 8.65 7.61 -8.75
CA LYS A 193 8.17 8.57 -7.75
C LYS A 193 7.28 9.63 -8.39
N VAL A 194 6.10 9.82 -7.83
CA VAL A 194 5.06 10.74 -8.31
C VAL A 194 4.60 11.67 -7.19
N LEU A 195 4.29 12.92 -7.54
CA LEU A 195 3.79 13.91 -6.59
C LEU A 195 2.26 13.95 -6.64
N LEU A 196 1.61 13.59 -5.53
CA LEU A 196 0.17 13.68 -5.35
C LEU A 196 -0.17 15.03 -4.70
N LYS A 197 -1.24 15.67 -5.16
CA LYS A 197 -1.60 17.04 -4.77
C LYS A 197 -3.08 17.18 -4.48
N ALA A 198 -3.41 18.05 -3.55
CA ALA A 198 -4.77 18.47 -3.29
C ALA A 198 -4.82 19.92 -2.82
N THR A 199 -5.94 20.57 -3.11
CA THR A 199 -6.28 21.90 -2.61
C THR A 199 -7.37 21.79 -1.55
N VAL A 200 -7.23 22.48 -0.42
CA VAL A 200 -8.15 22.47 0.71
C VAL A 200 -8.66 23.88 0.98
N VAL A 201 -9.98 24.05 0.98
CA VAL A 201 -10.63 25.34 1.24
C VAL A 201 -11.69 25.20 2.33
N ASP A 202 -11.85 26.29 3.07
CA ASP A 202 -13.06 26.59 3.81
C ASP A 202 -14.18 26.85 2.80
N LYS A 203 -15.20 25.99 2.81
CA LYS A 203 -16.32 26.06 1.86
C LYS A 203 -17.28 27.22 2.19
N HIS A 204 -17.37 27.64 3.45
CA HIS A 204 -18.27 28.71 3.86
C HIS A 204 -17.75 30.07 3.37
N TYR A 205 -16.46 30.35 3.58
CA TYR A 205 -15.84 31.61 3.17
C TYR A 205 -15.16 31.57 1.79
N ASN A 206 -15.06 30.39 1.18
CA ASN A 206 -14.29 30.15 -0.05
C ASN A 206 -12.82 30.62 0.07
N LYS A 207 -12.20 30.33 1.21
CA LYS A 207 -10.81 30.72 1.54
C LYS A 207 -9.91 29.50 1.71
N TYR A 208 -8.63 29.65 1.40
CA TYR A 208 -7.65 28.60 1.65
C TYR A 208 -7.47 28.36 3.14
N ILE A 209 -7.50 27.09 3.54
CA ILE A 209 -7.08 26.69 4.88
C ILE A 209 -5.55 26.79 4.94
N THR A 210 -5.01 27.55 5.88
CA THR A 210 -3.57 27.89 5.90
C THR A 210 -2.73 26.97 6.76
N ASN A 211 -3.34 26.08 7.55
CA ASN A 211 -2.67 25.18 8.49
C ASN A 211 -3.37 23.81 8.58
N GLY A 212 -2.80 22.91 9.37
CA GLY A 212 -3.30 21.55 9.54
C GLY A 212 -2.64 20.54 8.60
N THR A 213 -3.19 19.33 8.57
CA THR A 213 -2.63 18.20 7.82
C THR A 213 -3.71 17.52 6.98
N LEU A 214 -3.32 17.08 5.78
CA LEU A 214 -4.14 16.27 4.90
C LEU A 214 -3.56 14.86 4.80
N LEU A 215 -4.36 13.85 5.08
CA LEU A 215 -3.98 12.44 4.94
C LEU A 215 -4.21 11.97 3.50
N PHE A 216 -3.24 11.26 2.93
CA PHE A 216 -3.34 10.67 1.59
C PHE A 216 -3.38 9.13 1.68
N LYS A 217 -4.18 8.52 0.81
CA LYS A 217 -4.31 7.08 0.65
C LYS A 217 -4.24 6.68 -0.82
N ILE A 218 -3.73 5.48 -1.08
CA ILE A 218 -3.84 4.78 -2.36
C ILE A 218 -4.59 3.47 -2.14
N ASN A 219 -5.69 3.25 -2.88
CA ASN A 219 -6.57 2.07 -2.73
C ASN A 219 -6.97 1.79 -1.26
N GLY A 220 -7.25 2.84 -0.50
CA GLY A 220 -7.66 2.75 0.91
C GLY A 220 -6.50 2.64 1.92
N GLN A 221 -5.28 2.33 1.47
CA GLN A 221 -4.09 2.24 2.32
C GLN A 221 -3.47 3.62 2.54
N THR A 222 -3.20 3.99 3.79
CA THR A 222 -2.56 5.27 4.14
C THR A 222 -1.11 5.29 3.68
N ILE A 223 -0.74 6.28 2.86
CA ILE A 223 0.64 6.49 2.39
C ILE A 223 1.37 7.57 3.19
N GLY A 224 0.63 8.42 3.90
CA GLY A 224 1.18 9.45 4.79
C GLY A 224 0.30 10.68 4.93
N THR A 225 0.81 11.68 5.65
CA THR A 225 0.16 12.97 5.88
C THR A 225 1.03 14.11 5.35
N ALA A 226 0.40 15.12 4.72
CA ALA A 226 1.07 16.32 4.25
C ALA A 226 0.57 17.55 5.02
N LYS A 227 1.47 18.47 5.37
CA LYS A 227 1.09 19.78 5.92
C LYS A 227 0.38 20.61 4.84
N ILE A 228 -0.66 21.33 5.25
CA ILE A 228 -1.37 22.28 4.39
C ILE A 228 -0.71 23.64 4.55
N ASN A 229 -0.25 24.21 3.43
CA ASN A 229 0.31 25.56 3.38
C ASN A 229 -0.48 26.37 2.35
N SER A 230 -1.19 27.40 2.79
CA SER A 230 -2.04 28.25 1.93
C SER A 230 -2.95 27.43 1.01
N GLY A 231 -3.65 26.46 1.59
CA GLY A 231 -4.61 25.60 0.90
C GLY A 231 -3.97 24.46 0.10
N LYS A 232 -2.65 24.34 0.01
CA LYS A 232 -1.98 23.30 -0.79
C LYS A 232 -1.38 22.23 0.11
N ALA A 233 -1.62 20.97 -0.22
CA ALA A 233 -0.99 19.81 0.38
C ALA A 233 -0.46 18.89 -0.72
N GLN A 234 0.74 18.34 -0.52
CA GLN A 234 1.36 17.41 -1.47
C GLN A 234 2.21 16.35 -0.77
N ILE A 235 2.26 15.15 -1.35
CA ILE A 235 3.09 14.03 -0.87
C ILE A 235 3.71 13.29 -2.06
N THR A 236 4.96 12.86 -1.91
CA THR A 236 5.63 12.02 -2.90
C THR A 236 5.30 10.55 -2.62
N TYR A 237 4.86 9.82 -3.63
CA TYR A 237 4.55 8.40 -3.58
C TYR A 237 5.44 7.63 -4.55
N ASP A 238 6.04 6.52 -4.12
CA ASP A 238 6.86 5.66 -4.99
C ASP A 238 5.97 4.62 -5.70
N ALA A 239 5.68 4.87 -6.98
CA ALA A 239 4.86 3.97 -7.79
C ALA A 239 5.67 2.89 -8.54
N SER A 240 6.96 2.73 -8.25
CA SER A 240 7.84 1.78 -8.98
C SER A 240 7.38 0.32 -8.87
N ASN A 241 6.67 -0.02 -7.79
CA ASN A 241 6.15 -1.36 -7.55
C ASN A 241 4.72 -1.61 -8.07
N LEU A 242 4.05 -0.58 -8.63
CA LEU A 242 2.69 -0.69 -9.15
C LEU A 242 2.69 -1.15 -10.60
N HIS A 243 1.74 -1.98 -11.01
CA HIS A 243 1.51 -2.30 -12.43
C HIS A 243 0.81 -1.14 -13.16
N ALA A 244 0.85 -1.18 -14.50
CA ALA A 244 -0.01 -0.31 -15.31
C ALA A 244 -1.46 -0.46 -14.89
N GLY A 245 -2.18 0.66 -14.78
CA GLY A 245 -3.58 0.64 -14.35
C GLY A 245 -4.01 1.91 -13.64
N LYS A 246 -5.25 1.88 -13.14
CA LYS A 246 -5.84 2.98 -12.37
C LYS A 246 -5.89 2.59 -10.89
N TYR A 247 -5.49 3.53 -10.05
CA TYR A 247 -5.47 3.42 -8.59
C TYR A 247 -6.26 4.59 -8.01
N TYR A 248 -6.95 4.36 -6.90
CA TYR A 248 -7.77 5.37 -6.24
C TYR A 248 -6.94 6.16 -5.25
N ILE A 249 -6.83 7.47 -5.48
CA ILE A 249 -6.31 8.41 -4.50
C ILE A 249 -7.49 8.81 -3.61
N SER A 250 -7.33 8.70 -2.29
CA SER A 250 -8.27 9.28 -1.33
C SER A 250 -7.54 10.25 -0.42
N THR A 251 -8.12 11.41 -0.22
CA THR A 251 -7.61 12.44 0.69
C THR A 251 -8.60 12.70 1.80
N VAL A 252 -8.10 12.86 3.01
CA VAL A 252 -8.92 13.04 4.20
C VAL A 252 -8.41 14.24 4.99
N TYR A 253 -9.27 15.24 5.16
CA TYR A 253 -9.09 16.27 6.17
C TYR A 253 -9.85 15.82 7.43
N GLY A 254 -9.13 15.59 8.52
CA GLY A 254 -9.72 15.17 9.79
C GLY A 254 -10.47 16.33 10.44
N ALA A 255 -11.62 16.03 11.06
CA ALA A 255 -12.36 17.03 11.82
C ALA A 255 -11.50 17.63 12.94
N ASN A 256 -11.67 18.92 13.20
CA ASN A 256 -11.07 19.62 14.32
C ASN A 256 -12.06 20.65 14.89
N ARG A 257 -11.61 21.44 15.88
CA ARG A 257 -12.47 22.43 16.54
C ARG A 257 -13.08 23.46 15.57
N LEU A 258 -12.39 23.79 14.47
CA LEU A 258 -12.82 24.79 13.51
C LEU A 258 -13.52 24.20 12.29
N TYR A 259 -13.07 23.03 11.84
CA TYR A 259 -13.42 22.50 10.52
C TYR A 259 -13.99 21.08 10.62
N SER A 260 -15.04 20.82 9.84
CA SER A 260 -15.62 19.48 9.71
C SER A 260 -14.65 18.54 8.99
N GLU A 261 -14.84 17.23 9.15
CA GLU A 261 -14.16 16.28 8.27
C GLU A 261 -14.63 16.44 6.82
N TYR A 262 -13.74 16.12 5.87
CA TYR A 262 -14.09 16.02 4.46
C TYR A 262 -13.19 15.00 3.77
N ARG A 263 -13.75 14.29 2.80
CA ARG A 263 -13.04 13.31 1.98
C ARG A 263 -13.25 13.66 0.52
N ASP A 264 -12.18 13.50 -0.26
CA ASP A 264 -12.25 13.62 -1.71
C ASP A 264 -11.42 12.51 -2.35
N ASN A 265 -11.76 12.19 -3.59
CA ASN A 265 -11.14 11.09 -4.32
C ASN A 265 -10.67 11.55 -5.70
N ALA A 266 -9.58 10.97 -6.17
CA ALA A 266 -9.06 11.13 -7.51
C ALA A 266 -8.47 9.81 -8.01
N THR A 267 -7.93 9.82 -9.23
CA THR A 267 -7.29 8.65 -9.84
C THR A 267 -5.81 8.89 -10.06
N LEU A 268 -4.98 7.92 -9.68
CA LEU A 268 -3.60 7.77 -10.13
C LEU A 268 -3.58 6.75 -11.28
N THR A 269 -3.23 7.18 -12.48
CA THR A 269 -3.05 6.30 -13.64
C THR A 269 -1.57 6.00 -13.82
N ILE A 270 -1.18 4.74 -13.61
CA ILE A 270 0.18 4.25 -13.87
C ILE A 270 0.28 3.75 -15.30
N LYS A 271 1.26 4.26 -16.02
CA LYS A 271 1.68 3.80 -17.35
C LYS A 271 2.98 3.01 -17.22
N VAL A 272 3.23 2.15 -18.20
CA VAL A 272 4.51 1.47 -18.38
C VAL A 272 5.26 2.06 -19.57
N LYS A 273 6.58 1.86 -19.61
CA LYS A 273 7.43 2.29 -20.72
C LYS A 273 6.85 1.72 -22.04
N PRO A 274 6.73 2.52 -23.11
CA PRO A 274 6.07 2.07 -24.34
C PRO A 274 6.88 1.07 -25.15
N SER A 275 8.18 0.92 -24.88
CA SER A 275 9.05 0.03 -25.64
C SER A 275 10.28 -0.43 -24.86
N TYR A 276 10.86 -1.53 -25.34
CA TYR A 276 12.00 -2.23 -24.76
C TYR A 276 12.98 -2.67 -25.83
N THR A 277 14.20 -2.98 -25.40
CA THR A 277 15.28 -3.53 -26.23
C THR A 277 15.34 -5.06 -26.09
N PHE A 278 16.00 -5.72 -27.06
CA PHE A 278 16.29 -7.15 -26.99
C PHE A 278 16.99 -7.55 -25.70
N ASP A 279 17.98 -6.77 -25.24
CA ASP A 279 18.79 -7.12 -24.06
C ASP A 279 17.99 -6.99 -22.75
N GLU A 280 17.09 -6.00 -22.66
CA GLU A 280 16.15 -5.88 -21.52
C GLU A 280 15.21 -7.10 -21.44
N VAL A 281 14.64 -7.53 -22.58
CA VAL A 281 13.73 -8.69 -22.63
C VAL A 281 14.46 -10.01 -22.44
N ARG A 282 15.68 -10.14 -22.96
CA ARG A 282 16.54 -11.31 -22.73
C ARG A 282 16.92 -11.45 -21.27
N SER A 283 17.28 -10.35 -20.59
CA SER A 283 17.57 -10.37 -19.15
C SER A 283 16.37 -10.88 -18.33
N ALA A 284 15.15 -10.44 -18.70
CA ALA A 284 13.92 -10.96 -18.11
C ALA A 284 13.71 -12.46 -18.42
N ALA A 285 14.06 -12.92 -19.63
CA ALA A 285 13.99 -14.33 -19.99
C ALA A 285 14.89 -15.23 -19.13
N VAL A 286 16.10 -14.76 -18.78
CA VAL A 286 16.97 -15.48 -17.85
C VAL A 286 16.29 -15.60 -16.48
N TYR A 287 15.75 -14.50 -15.95
CA TYR A 287 14.99 -14.52 -14.70
C TYR A 287 13.82 -15.52 -14.74
N VAL A 288 12.96 -15.45 -15.75
CA VAL A 288 11.77 -16.32 -15.88
C VAL A 288 12.17 -17.79 -15.97
N ARG A 289 13.13 -18.13 -16.85
CA ARG A 289 13.63 -19.51 -17.00
C ARG A 289 14.08 -20.07 -15.66
N ASN A 290 14.90 -19.32 -14.94
CA ASN A 290 15.50 -19.80 -13.70
C ASN A 290 14.48 -20.01 -12.59
N HIS A 291 13.50 -19.11 -12.44
CA HIS A 291 12.46 -19.28 -11.42
C HIS A 291 11.57 -20.49 -11.74
N TYR A 292 11.23 -20.70 -13.00
CA TYR A 292 10.46 -21.87 -13.42
C TYR A 292 11.24 -23.19 -13.21
N GLU A 293 12.53 -23.23 -13.56
CA GLU A 293 13.38 -24.40 -13.27
C GLU A 293 13.45 -24.73 -11.78
N GLN A 294 13.31 -23.72 -10.92
CA GLN A 294 13.29 -23.82 -9.46
C GLN A 294 11.90 -24.09 -8.88
N ASN A 295 10.96 -24.57 -9.70
CA ASN A 295 9.58 -24.88 -9.33
C ASN A 295 8.71 -23.67 -8.93
N GLN A 296 9.12 -22.43 -9.24
CA GLN A 296 8.41 -21.21 -8.84
C GLN A 296 7.59 -20.63 -10.00
N VAL A 297 6.26 -20.58 -9.87
CA VAL A 297 5.41 -19.92 -10.87
C VAL A 297 5.34 -18.41 -10.60
N ILE A 298 6.14 -17.64 -11.34
CA ILE A 298 6.11 -16.17 -11.28
C ILE A 298 4.89 -15.59 -12.02
N LYS A 299 4.34 -14.51 -11.47
CA LYS A 299 3.20 -13.75 -12.02
C LYS A 299 3.62 -12.43 -12.68
N GLU A 300 4.85 -12.02 -12.47
CA GLU A 300 5.40 -10.72 -12.87
C GLU A 300 6.91 -10.81 -13.09
N VAL A 301 7.45 -9.88 -13.87
CA VAL A 301 8.88 -9.77 -14.15
C VAL A 301 9.27 -8.32 -14.43
N SER A 302 10.48 -7.94 -14.01
CA SER A 302 11.05 -6.64 -14.34
C SER A 302 11.70 -6.66 -15.72
N ILE A 303 11.40 -5.67 -16.55
CA ILE A 303 12.02 -5.45 -17.87
C ILE A 303 12.53 -4.01 -17.92
N GLY A 304 13.85 -3.84 -17.93
CA GLY A 304 14.46 -2.53 -17.69
C GLY A 304 14.01 -1.97 -16.33
N SER A 305 13.47 -0.76 -16.32
CA SER A 305 12.89 -0.12 -15.12
C SER A 305 11.40 -0.41 -14.91
N SER A 306 10.76 -1.16 -15.81
CA SER A 306 9.32 -1.44 -15.73
C SER A 306 9.04 -2.78 -15.05
N LYS A 307 7.92 -2.85 -14.33
CA LYS A 307 7.40 -4.08 -13.72
C LYS A 307 6.17 -4.55 -14.50
N LEU A 308 6.28 -5.67 -15.21
CA LEU A 308 5.23 -6.19 -16.08
C LEU A 308 4.62 -7.49 -15.55
N GLN A 309 3.37 -7.74 -15.89
CA GLN A 309 2.74 -9.03 -15.66
C GLN A 309 3.25 -10.07 -16.66
N ILE A 310 3.21 -11.36 -16.29
CA ILE A 310 3.89 -12.41 -17.06
C ILE A 310 3.31 -12.62 -18.48
N GLN A 311 2.02 -12.31 -18.70
CA GLN A 311 1.40 -12.33 -20.03
C GLN A 311 1.83 -11.15 -20.92
N GLU A 312 2.20 -10.02 -20.34
CA GLU A 312 2.74 -8.86 -21.07
C GLU A 312 4.18 -9.16 -21.49
N TYR A 313 4.94 -9.82 -20.60
CA TYR A 313 6.23 -10.40 -20.93
C TYR A 313 6.14 -11.45 -22.06
N LEU A 314 5.12 -12.33 -22.05
CA LEU A 314 4.91 -13.32 -23.11
C LEU A 314 4.82 -12.67 -24.50
N TYR A 315 4.12 -11.53 -24.60
CA TYR A 315 4.03 -10.77 -25.84
C TYR A 315 5.41 -10.22 -26.29
N LEU A 316 6.18 -9.67 -25.35
CA LEU A 316 7.51 -9.11 -25.64
C LEU A 316 8.54 -10.18 -26.02
N VAL A 317 8.57 -11.31 -25.32
CA VAL A 317 9.51 -12.42 -25.63
C VAL A 317 9.16 -13.06 -26.97
N ALA A 318 7.87 -13.21 -27.31
CA ALA A 318 7.45 -13.72 -28.61
C ALA A 318 7.88 -12.78 -29.76
N ASN A 319 7.69 -11.47 -29.59
CA ASN A 319 8.17 -10.47 -30.55
C ASN A 319 9.70 -10.46 -30.68
N ALA A 320 10.44 -10.54 -29.56
CA ALA A 320 11.91 -10.59 -29.56
C ALA A 320 12.44 -11.78 -30.36
N ILE A 321 11.86 -12.96 -30.16
CA ILE A 321 12.24 -14.19 -30.86
C ILE A 321 11.83 -14.12 -32.35
N SER A 322 10.63 -13.61 -32.65
CA SER A 322 10.16 -13.40 -34.03
C SER A 322 11.07 -12.46 -34.80
N ASN A 323 11.44 -11.33 -34.20
CA ASN A 323 12.38 -10.38 -34.78
C ASN A 323 13.77 -11.00 -34.97
N LEU A 324 14.27 -11.76 -33.99
CA LEU A 324 15.54 -12.45 -34.10
C LEU A 324 15.56 -13.44 -35.27
N TYR A 325 14.54 -14.27 -35.42
CA TYR A 325 14.41 -15.23 -36.51
C TYR A 325 14.50 -14.56 -37.89
N ASN A 326 13.90 -13.36 -38.01
CA ASN A 326 13.89 -12.56 -39.23
C ASN A 326 15.13 -11.66 -39.40
N GLY A 327 16.20 -11.84 -38.62
CA GLY A 327 17.41 -11.01 -38.70
C GLY A 327 17.24 -9.57 -38.22
N LYS A 328 16.21 -9.29 -37.42
CA LYS A 328 15.79 -7.97 -36.93
C LYS A 328 15.88 -7.83 -35.42
N ALA A 329 16.80 -8.54 -34.76
CA ALA A 329 16.89 -8.58 -33.31
C ALA A 329 17.04 -7.19 -32.63
N SER A 330 17.62 -6.20 -33.32
CA SER A 330 17.77 -4.83 -32.81
C SER A 330 16.51 -3.95 -32.96
N SER A 331 15.44 -4.46 -33.59
CA SER A 331 14.18 -3.72 -33.71
C SER A 331 13.55 -3.45 -32.34
N THR A 332 12.98 -2.26 -32.19
CA THR A 332 12.25 -1.85 -30.98
C THR A 332 11.10 -2.80 -30.69
N LEU A 333 10.99 -3.25 -29.44
CA LEU A 333 9.90 -4.11 -28.97
C LEU A 333 8.85 -3.24 -28.29
N TYR A 334 7.63 -3.21 -28.81
CA TYR A 334 6.58 -2.35 -28.27
C TYR A 334 5.78 -3.07 -27.19
N TYR A 335 5.50 -2.36 -26.10
CA TYR A 335 4.62 -2.82 -25.05
C TYR A 335 3.19 -3.01 -25.58
N LYS A 336 2.53 -4.06 -25.11
CA LYS A 336 1.09 -4.27 -25.28
C LYS A 336 0.49 -4.78 -23.98
N ALA A 337 -0.57 -4.09 -23.53
CA ALA A 337 -1.37 -4.57 -22.41
C ALA A 337 -2.02 -5.92 -22.78
N CYS A 338 -1.99 -6.86 -21.85
CA CYS A 338 -2.43 -8.23 -22.09
C CYS A 338 -3.09 -8.78 -20.83
N GLU A 339 -4.28 -9.33 -20.97
CA GLU A 339 -4.94 -10.06 -19.87
C GLU A 339 -4.41 -11.49 -19.73
N ALA A 340 -4.33 -11.98 -18.50
CA ALA A 340 -3.96 -13.38 -18.24
C ALA A 340 -5.11 -14.33 -18.64
N PRO A 341 -4.81 -15.55 -19.12
CA PRO A 341 -5.84 -16.56 -19.31
C PRO A 341 -6.47 -16.96 -17.97
N SER A 342 -7.75 -17.36 -17.98
CA SER A 342 -8.44 -17.81 -16.77
C SER A 342 -8.00 -19.20 -16.30
N THR A 343 -7.49 -20.01 -17.23
CA THR A 343 -6.96 -21.36 -17.00
C THR A 343 -5.77 -21.62 -17.92
N GLN A 344 -5.04 -22.72 -17.71
CA GLN A 344 -4.09 -23.24 -18.69
C GLN A 344 -4.44 -24.69 -19.04
N VAL A 345 -4.08 -25.13 -20.24
CA VAL A 345 -4.24 -26.53 -20.66
C VAL A 345 -2.92 -27.02 -21.24
N ASP A 346 -2.18 -27.82 -20.47
CA ASP A 346 -0.94 -28.43 -20.92
C ASP A 346 -1.15 -29.93 -21.14
N THR A 347 -1.04 -30.39 -22.39
CA THR A 347 -1.16 -31.82 -22.77
C THR A 347 0.02 -32.27 -23.62
N VAL A 348 1.07 -31.45 -23.68
CA VAL A 348 2.26 -31.77 -24.46
C VAL A 348 2.96 -32.99 -23.89
N LYS A 349 3.36 -33.90 -24.78
CA LYS A 349 4.39 -34.90 -24.51
C LYS A 349 5.77 -34.29 -24.74
N THR A 350 6.83 -34.98 -24.35
CA THR A 350 8.19 -34.53 -24.66
C THR A 350 8.40 -34.52 -26.18
N PHE A 351 8.85 -33.39 -26.72
CA PHE A 351 9.21 -33.24 -28.13
C PHE A 351 10.27 -32.14 -28.31
N THR A 352 10.81 -32.01 -29.51
CA THR A 352 11.80 -30.98 -29.84
C THR A 352 11.19 -29.95 -30.77
N MET A 353 11.28 -28.67 -30.42
CA MET A 353 10.98 -27.55 -31.32
C MET A 353 12.25 -27.12 -32.04
N TYR A 354 12.16 -26.94 -33.36
CA TYR A 354 13.19 -26.34 -34.20
C TYR A 354 12.91 -24.84 -34.42
N PRO A 355 13.86 -24.06 -34.98
CA PRO A 355 13.69 -22.62 -35.15
C PRO A 355 12.39 -22.19 -35.84
N SER A 356 11.97 -22.92 -36.87
CA SER A 356 10.71 -22.67 -37.58
C SER A 356 9.46 -22.91 -36.73
N ASP A 357 9.48 -23.92 -35.84
CA ASP A 357 8.37 -24.21 -34.93
C ASP A 357 8.23 -23.09 -33.89
N VAL A 358 9.35 -22.67 -33.31
CA VAL A 358 9.40 -21.57 -32.35
C VAL A 358 8.91 -20.28 -33.00
N TYR A 359 9.38 -19.97 -34.21
CA TYR A 359 8.92 -18.81 -34.96
C TYR A 359 7.40 -18.83 -35.20
N SER A 360 6.87 -19.97 -35.68
CA SER A 360 5.43 -20.16 -35.91
C SER A 360 4.60 -19.96 -34.64
N ILE A 361 5.06 -20.51 -33.50
CA ILE A 361 4.42 -20.31 -32.19
C ILE A 361 4.43 -18.83 -31.80
N CYS A 362 5.56 -18.13 -31.95
CA CYS A 362 5.65 -16.70 -31.67
C CYS A 362 4.67 -15.88 -32.52
N THR A 363 4.62 -16.10 -33.84
CA THR A 363 3.69 -15.38 -34.72
C THR A 363 2.23 -15.63 -34.34
N ARG A 364 1.87 -16.88 -34.02
CA ARG A 364 0.50 -17.23 -33.59
C ARG A 364 0.14 -16.59 -32.24
N LEU A 365 1.07 -16.54 -31.29
CA LEU A 365 0.88 -15.86 -30.01
C LEU A 365 0.66 -14.36 -30.18
N ILE A 366 1.50 -13.71 -30.99
CA ILE A 366 1.41 -12.27 -31.28
C ILE A 366 0.04 -11.97 -31.89
N ASN A 367 -0.34 -12.68 -32.96
CA ASN A 367 -1.64 -12.49 -33.62
C ASN A 367 -2.82 -12.74 -32.68
N TYR A 368 -2.74 -13.77 -31.83
CA TYR A 368 -3.79 -14.08 -30.87
C TYR A 368 -3.96 -12.96 -29.84
N ILE A 369 -2.86 -12.48 -29.24
CA ILE A 369 -2.89 -11.39 -28.26
C ILE A 369 -3.32 -10.08 -28.92
N ASP A 370 -2.91 -9.84 -30.17
CA ASP A 370 -3.32 -8.67 -30.93
C ASP A 370 -4.82 -8.60 -31.16
N TYR A 371 -5.42 -9.74 -31.49
CA TYR A 371 -6.85 -9.87 -31.75
C TYR A 371 -7.69 -9.90 -30.47
N ASN A 372 -7.27 -10.64 -29.45
CA ASN A 372 -8.08 -10.92 -28.26
C ASN A 372 -7.77 -10.01 -27.06
N GLY A 373 -6.64 -9.29 -27.05
CA GLY A 373 -6.17 -8.53 -25.89
C GLY A 373 -5.78 -9.38 -24.67
N LYS A 374 -5.66 -10.70 -24.86
CA LYS A 374 -5.49 -11.70 -23.80
C LYS A 374 -4.57 -12.82 -24.26
N ALA A 375 -3.76 -13.38 -23.36
CA ALA A 375 -2.93 -14.54 -23.66
C ALA A 375 -3.77 -15.83 -23.76
N PRO A 376 -3.41 -16.78 -24.65
CA PRO A 376 -4.16 -18.02 -24.81
C PRO A 376 -3.90 -18.98 -23.65
N THR A 377 -4.84 -19.91 -23.43
CA THR A 377 -4.69 -20.98 -22.43
C THR A 377 -3.63 -22.01 -22.84
N TYR A 378 -3.37 -22.15 -24.15
CA TYR A 378 -2.34 -22.99 -24.77
C TYR A 378 -2.05 -22.60 -26.22
N VAL A 379 -0.98 -23.16 -26.80
CA VAL A 379 -0.69 -23.15 -28.24
C VAL A 379 -0.60 -24.59 -28.75
N SER A 380 -1.37 -24.96 -29.78
CA SER A 380 -1.28 -26.32 -30.36
C SER A 380 0.03 -26.54 -31.10
N THR A 381 0.67 -27.68 -30.86
CA THR A 381 1.94 -28.12 -31.46
C THR A 381 1.85 -29.58 -31.92
N SER A 382 2.87 -30.09 -32.59
CA SER A 382 2.98 -31.52 -32.94
C SER A 382 3.04 -32.43 -31.71
N GLY A 383 3.50 -31.93 -30.56
CA GLY A 383 3.57 -32.67 -29.30
C GLY A 383 2.31 -32.63 -28.44
N GLY A 384 1.28 -31.85 -28.82
CA GLY A 384 0.07 -31.59 -28.03
C GLY A 384 -0.16 -30.10 -27.77
N ASN A 385 -1.06 -29.77 -26.83
CA ASN A 385 -1.31 -28.37 -26.44
C ASN A 385 -0.25 -27.91 -25.43
N LEU A 386 0.59 -26.97 -25.86
CA LEU A 386 1.63 -26.36 -25.02
C LEU A 386 0.97 -25.29 -24.14
N GLY A 387 0.87 -25.56 -22.84
CA GLY A 387 0.12 -24.72 -21.91
C GLY A 387 0.75 -23.34 -21.70
N TYR A 388 -0.04 -22.40 -21.20
CA TYR A 388 0.35 -21.00 -20.99
C TYR A 388 1.70 -20.81 -20.25
N TYR A 389 1.90 -21.44 -19.08
CA TYR A 389 3.18 -21.29 -18.37
C TYR A 389 4.33 -22.03 -19.07
N ASN A 390 4.03 -23.15 -19.73
CA ASN A 390 5.03 -23.93 -20.44
C ASN A 390 5.52 -23.23 -21.72
N VAL A 391 4.65 -22.51 -22.44
CA VAL A 391 5.09 -21.69 -23.58
C VAL A 391 5.94 -20.50 -23.11
N ILE A 392 5.57 -19.85 -22.00
CA ILE A 392 6.41 -18.81 -21.38
C ILE A 392 7.80 -19.38 -21.07
N TYR A 393 7.86 -20.52 -20.38
CA TYR A 393 9.10 -21.21 -20.06
C TYR A 393 9.97 -21.48 -21.30
N CYS A 394 9.36 -22.08 -22.32
CA CYS A 394 10.07 -22.51 -23.51
C CYS A 394 10.63 -21.34 -24.30
N LEU A 395 9.86 -20.25 -24.44
CA LEU A 395 10.32 -19.03 -25.10
C LEU A 395 11.42 -18.33 -24.27
N SER A 396 11.30 -18.29 -22.95
CA SER A 396 12.37 -17.77 -22.08
C SER A 396 13.68 -18.54 -22.25
N LYS A 397 13.61 -19.88 -22.29
CA LYS A 397 14.77 -20.74 -22.54
C LYS A 397 15.40 -20.50 -23.91
N VAL A 398 14.58 -20.31 -24.95
CA VAL A 398 15.06 -19.98 -26.29
C VAL A 398 15.81 -18.65 -26.29
N LEU A 399 15.21 -17.59 -25.71
CA LEU A 399 15.79 -16.25 -25.77
C LEU A 399 17.05 -16.11 -24.91
N ASP A 400 17.10 -16.75 -23.74
CA ASP A 400 18.26 -16.77 -22.84
C ASP A 400 19.54 -17.21 -23.57
N VAL A 401 19.49 -18.36 -24.26
CA VAL A 401 20.64 -18.93 -24.98
C VAL A 401 20.84 -18.36 -26.40
N SER A 402 20.05 -17.37 -26.80
CA SER A 402 20.17 -16.69 -28.09
C SER A 402 20.96 -15.37 -27.98
N THR A 403 21.45 -14.84 -29.09
CA THR A 403 22.05 -13.49 -29.18
C THR A 403 21.40 -12.71 -30.31
N LYS A 404 21.75 -11.44 -30.51
CA LYS A 404 21.25 -10.65 -31.66
C LYS A 404 21.62 -11.24 -33.04
N THR A 405 22.60 -12.16 -33.08
CA THR A 405 23.12 -12.78 -34.31
C THR A 405 23.03 -14.31 -34.30
N TYR A 406 22.50 -14.93 -33.23
CA TYR A 406 22.42 -16.38 -33.09
C TYR A 406 21.05 -16.78 -32.56
N PHE A 407 20.38 -17.67 -33.30
CA PHE A 407 19.14 -18.33 -32.90
C PHE A 407 19.45 -19.76 -32.47
N VAL A 408 18.85 -20.23 -31.36
CA VAL A 408 19.09 -21.58 -30.84
C VAL A 408 18.62 -22.69 -31.80
N GLU A 409 19.45 -23.70 -32.04
CA GLU A 409 19.17 -24.79 -33.00
C GLU A 409 17.96 -25.66 -32.65
N SER A 410 17.63 -25.78 -31.37
CA SER A 410 16.48 -26.54 -30.90
C SER A 410 16.13 -26.25 -29.44
N CYS A 411 14.88 -26.55 -29.08
CA CYS A 411 14.35 -26.44 -27.73
C CYS A 411 13.53 -27.69 -27.39
N ILE A 412 14.04 -28.53 -26.48
CA ILE A 412 13.29 -29.69 -25.98
C ILE A 412 12.18 -29.19 -25.06
N VAL A 413 10.94 -29.58 -25.32
CA VAL A 413 9.77 -29.30 -24.51
C VAL A 413 9.47 -30.52 -23.65
N TYR A 414 9.11 -30.28 -22.39
CA TYR A 414 8.66 -31.31 -21.46
C TYR A 414 7.23 -30.99 -21.00
N PRO A 415 6.44 -31.99 -20.57
CA PRO A 415 5.15 -31.73 -19.93
C PRO A 415 5.30 -30.76 -18.75
N TRP A 416 4.33 -29.86 -18.55
CA TRP A 416 4.41 -28.88 -17.46
C TRP A 416 4.53 -29.55 -16.09
N SER A 417 3.82 -30.65 -15.86
CA SER A 417 3.88 -31.44 -14.62
C SER A 417 5.24 -32.10 -14.38
N THR A 418 6.04 -32.33 -15.43
CA THR A 418 7.42 -32.81 -15.31
C THR A 418 8.35 -31.70 -14.83
N LEU A 419 8.13 -30.45 -15.27
CA LEU A 419 8.93 -29.28 -14.91
C LEU A 419 8.56 -28.72 -13.54
N HIS A 420 7.25 -28.62 -13.29
CA HIS A 420 6.65 -28.13 -12.05
C HIS A 420 5.86 -29.24 -11.37
N PRO A 421 6.55 -30.22 -10.75
CA PRO A 421 5.88 -31.29 -10.02
C PRO A 421 5.22 -30.75 -8.74
N SER A 422 4.11 -31.36 -8.34
CA SER A 422 3.42 -31.01 -7.09
C SER A 422 4.24 -31.29 -5.83
N LYS A 423 5.21 -32.20 -5.93
CA LYS A 423 6.19 -32.51 -4.88
C LYS A 423 7.60 -32.40 -5.48
N SER A 424 8.44 -31.55 -4.91
CA SER A 424 9.81 -31.36 -5.40
C SER A 424 10.70 -32.60 -5.20
N THR A 425 10.33 -33.51 -4.30
CA THR A 425 11.07 -34.76 -4.02
C THR A 425 11.15 -35.73 -5.20
N VAL A 426 10.35 -35.54 -6.25
CA VAL A 426 10.49 -36.31 -7.50
C VAL A 426 11.76 -35.97 -8.28
N ARG A 427 12.40 -34.83 -7.97
CA ARG A 427 13.66 -34.44 -8.59
C ARG A 427 14.78 -35.33 -8.07
N HIS A 428 15.47 -36.01 -8.98
CA HIS A 428 16.70 -36.71 -8.66
C HIS A 428 17.81 -35.70 -8.36
N ILE A 429 18.55 -35.90 -7.27
CA ILE A 429 19.68 -35.05 -6.87
C ILE A 429 21.00 -35.74 -7.20
N TYR A 430 21.88 -35.01 -7.88
CA TYR A 430 23.26 -35.42 -8.12
C TYR A 430 24.21 -34.60 -7.26
N LEU A 431 25.18 -35.27 -6.62
CA LEU A 431 26.20 -34.63 -5.79
C LEU A 431 27.58 -34.79 -6.42
N THR A 432 28.37 -33.71 -6.43
CA THR A 432 29.77 -33.70 -6.90
C THR A 432 30.64 -32.94 -5.92
N SER A 433 31.92 -33.30 -5.79
CA SER A 433 32.92 -32.50 -5.05
C SER A 433 34.19 -32.29 -5.86
N ASP A 434 34.85 -31.15 -5.64
CA ASP A 434 36.08 -30.73 -6.31
C ASP A 434 37.38 -31.33 -5.69
N ASN A 435 37.26 -32.33 -4.81
CA ASN A 435 38.39 -32.91 -4.07
C ASN A 435 39.13 -31.87 -3.21
N ILE A 436 38.38 -31.21 -2.32
CA ILE A 436 38.82 -30.05 -1.53
C ILE A 436 39.93 -30.41 -0.55
N TYR A 437 39.78 -31.53 0.16
CA TYR A 437 40.78 -31.98 1.14
C TYR A 437 41.43 -33.31 0.74
N SER A 438 40.60 -34.32 0.48
CA SER A 438 41.01 -35.65 0.00
C SER A 438 39.78 -36.43 -0.42
N LYS A 439 39.92 -37.40 -1.33
CA LYS A 439 38.81 -38.23 -1.79
C LYS A 439 38.03 -38.86 -0.62
N THR A 440 38.71 -39.29 0.43
CA THR A 440 38.07 -39.89 1.62
C THR A 440 37.26 -38.87 2.43
N LYS A 441 37.83 -37.69 2.72
CA LYS A 441 37.15 -36.64 3.49
C LYS A 441 35.96 -36.06 2.72
N ASP A 442 36.15 -35.78 1.44
CA ASP A 442 35.10 -35.28 0.56
C ASP A 442 33.96 -36.30 0.42
N MET A 443 34.27 -37.60 0.31
CA MET A 443 33.24 -38.64 0.26
C MET A 443 32.43 -38.71 1.55
N ALA A 444 33.09 -38.58 2.71
CA ALA A 444 32.39 -38.50 4.00
C ALA A 444 31.46 -37.28 4.05
N PHE A 445 31.92 -36.12 3.58
CA PHE A 445 31.13 -34.90 3.50
C PHE A 445 29.90 -35.07 2.58
N LEU A 446 30.09 -35.59 1.36
CA LEU A 446 28.99 -35.87 0.43
C LEU A 446 27.99 -36.90 0.98
N ASN A 447 28.45 -37.93 1.70
CA ASN A 447 27.57 -38.91 2.34
C ASN A 447 26.73 -38.29 3.46
N SER A 448 27.27 -37.31 4.20
CA SER A 448 26.50 -36.58 5.21
C SER A 448 25.37 -35.75 4.60
N ILE A 449 25.65 -35.02 3.51
CA ILE A 449 24.66 -34.28 2.72
C ILE A 449 23.62 -35.24 2.14
N LYS A 450 24.07 -36.32 1.50
CA LYS A 450 23.21 -37.36 0.92
C LYS A 450 22.23 -37.91 1.94
N SER A 451 22.70 -38.28 3.13
CA SER A 451 21.86 -38.85 4.19
C SER A 451 20.75 -37.88 4.61
N LYS A 452 21.06 -36.58 4.77
CA LYS A 452 20.06 -35.57 5.12
C LYS A 452 19.05 -35.32 3.99
N LEU A 453 19.49 -35.30 2.73
CA LEU A 453 18.59 -35.17 1.58
C LEU A 453 17.68 -36.38 1.42
N GLN A 454 18.20 -37.60 1.62
CA GLN A 454 17.40 -38.83 1.60
C GLN A 454 16.38 -38.86 2.74
N ALA A 455 16.74 -38.38 3.93
CA ALA A 455 15.80 -38.22 5.04
C ALA A 455 14.67 -37.21 4.73
N LYS A 456 14.87 -36.29 3.78
CA LYS A 456 13.84 -35.39 3.25
C LYS A 456 13.05 -35.98 2.07
N GLY A 457 13.32 -37.23 1.69
CA GLY A 457 12.56 -37.98 0.69
C GLY A 457 13.08 -37.86 -0.75
N TYR A 458 14.28 -37.30 -0.96
CA TYR A 458 14.88 -37.22 -2.29
C TYR A 458 15.65 -38.48 -2.67
N THR A 459 15.64 -38.82 -3.96
CA THR A 459 16.60 -39.78 -4.53
C THR A 459 17.91 -39.07 -4.81
N VAL A 460 19.03 -39.61 -4.31
CA VAL A 460 20.34 -38.93 -4.34
C VAL A 460 21.46 -39.86 -4.86
N THR A 461 22.21 -39.40 -5.85
CA THR A 461 23.39 -40.07 -6.41
C THR A 461 24.63 -39.21 -6.24
N ILE A 462 25.70 -39.78 -5.69
CA ILE A 462 27.03 -39.17 -5.74
C ILE A 462 27.65 -39.54 -7.09
N VAL A 463 27.96 -38.54 -7.90
CA VAL A 463 28.52 -38.71 -9.24
C VAL A 463 30.03 -38.96 -9.16
N GLY A 464 30.73 -38.20 -8.33
CA GLY A 464 32.16 -38.37 -8.14
C GLY A 464 32.83 -37.25 -7.35
N ILE A 465 34.13 -37.40 -7.18
CA ILE A 465 35.02 -36.46 -6.50
C ILE A 465 36.24 -36.23 -7.39
N GLY A 466 36.53 -34.98 -7.70
CA GLY A 466 37.67 -34.61 -8.52
C GLY A 466 37.44 -33.34 -9.33
N PRO A 467 38.47 -32.89 -10.06
CA PRO A 467 38.37 -31.72 -10.92
C PRO A 467 37.29 -31.92 -11.98
N ASN A 468 36.60 -30.84 -12.33
CA ASN A 468 35.56 -30.80 -13.38
C ASN A 468 34.34 -31.72 -13.16
N MET A 469 34.21 -32.37 -12.00
CA MET A 469 33.12 -33.33 -11.77
C MET A 469 31.73 -32.70 -11.91
N HIS A 470 31.62 -31.40 -11.68
CA HIS A 470 30.38 -30.63 -11.82
C HIS A 470 29.80 -30.65 -13.26
N ASN A 471 30.60 -30.88 -14.30
CA ASN A 471 30.12 -30.81 -15.69
C ASN A 471 30.08 -32.17 -16.41
N VAL A 472 30.64 -33.24 -15.84
CA VAL A 472 30.69 -34.59 -16.43
C VAL A 472 29.31 -35.06 -16.90
N ASN A 473 28.33 -35.01 -15.99
CA ASN A 473 26.97 -35.46 -16.26
C ASN A 473 26.17 -34.50 -17.16
N ILE A 474 26.53 -33.22 -17.14
CA ILE A 474 25.90 -32.19 -17.98
C ILE A 474 26.28 -32.42 -19.44
N TRP A 475 27.56 -32.64 -19.72
CA TRP A 475 28.05 -32.91 -21.07
C TRP A 475 27.67 -34.31 -21.58
N ALA A 476 27.72 -35.32 -20.72
CA ALA A 476 27.28 -36.68 -21.07
C ALA A 476 25.77 -36.80 -21.28
N LYS A 477 24.97 -35.80 -20.83
CA LYS A 477 23.50 -35.80 -20.89
C LYS A 477 22.87 -37.06 -20.26
N ASN A 478 23.52 -37.63 -19.25
CA ASN A 478 23.20 -38.92 -18.63
C ASN A 478 22.29 -38.81 -17.38
N THR A 479 21.73 -37.64 -17.13
CA THR A 479 20.90 -37.34 -15.94
C THR A 479 19.42 -37.29 -16.30
N THR A 480 18.57 -37.61 -15.33
CA THR A 480 17.12 -37.61 -15.49
C THR A 480 16.59 -36.21 -15.81
N ILE A 481 15.45 -36.14 -16.52
CA ILE A 481 14.75 -34.89 -16.80
C ILE A 481 14.38 -34.21 -15.47
N ASN A 482 14.50 -32.88 -15.41
CA ASN A 482 14.15 -32.06 -14.25
C ASN A 482 14.97 -32.37 -12.98
N SER A 483 16.16 -32.95 -13.12
CA SER A 483 17.08 -33.19 -12.00
C SER A 483 17.67 -31.91 -11.41
N ALA A 484 18.20 -32.03 -10.19
CA ALA A 484 19.03 -31.00 -9.58
C ALA A 484 20.44 -31.53 -9.30
N GLN A 485 21.44 -30.67 -9.33
CA GLN A 485 22.81 -30.99 -8.95
C GLN A 485 23.31 -29.99 -7.92
N LEU A 486 23.92 -30.52 -6.86
CA LEU A 486 24.63 -29.77 -5.83
C LEU A 486 26.12 -30.07 -5.98
N SER A 487 26.88 -29.05 -6.40
CA SER A 487 28.32 -29.14 -6.61
C SER A 487 29.06 -28.43 -5.49
N ILE A 488 29.95 -29.15 -4.79
CA ILE A 488 30.80 -28.58 -3.74
C ILE A 488 32.15 -28.19 -4.33
N TYR A 489 32.58 -26.95 -4.09
CA TYR A 489 33.81 -26.38 -4.62
C TYR A 489 34.79 -25.98 -3.53
N GLY A 490 36.08 -26.24 -3.78
CA GLY A 490 37.17 -25.80 -2.92
C GLY A 490 37.62 -24.38 -3.22
N GLY A 491 37.55 -23.96 -4.49
CA GLY A 491 37.96 -22.63 -4.95
C GLY A 491 36.85 -21.85 -5.66
N SER A 492 36.99 -20.53 -5.65
CA SER A 492 36.15 -19.61 -6.43
C SER A 492 36.83 -19.32 -7.76
N ASP A 493 36.59 -20.16 -8.76
CA ASP A 493 37.21 -20.07 -10.09
C ASP A 493 36.35 -19.23 -11.05
N SER A 494 36.87 -18.07 -11.48
CA SER A 494 36.20 -17.21 -12.46
C SER A 494 36.12 -17.82 -13.87
N GLY A 495 37.09 -18.65 -14.27
CA GLY A 495 37.04 -19.42 -15.50
C GLY A 495 35.88 -20.42 -15.50
N MET A 496 35.65 -21.07 -14.36
CA MET A 496 34.54 -22.02 -14.21
C MET A 496 33.19 -21.30 -14.25
N PHE A 497 33.08 -20.15 -13.58
CA PHE A 497 31.87 -19.32 -13.65
C PHE A 497 31.58 -18.91 -15.09
N TYR A 498 32.62 -18.53 -15.84
CA TYR A 498 32.52 -18.18 -17.25
C TYR A 498 32.10 -19.38 -18.11
N ASP A 499 32.75 -20.53 -17.97
CA ASP A 499 32.46 -21.76 -18.72
C ASP A 499 31.00 -22.21 -18.53
N MET A 500 30.55 -22.27 -17.28
CA MET A 500 29.18 -22.66 -16.97
C MET A 500 28.14 -21.64 -17.48
N SER A 501 28.56 -20.41 -17.73
CA SER A 501 27.70 -19.35 -18.25
C SER A 501 27.71 -19.27 -19.79
N THR A 502 28.50 -20.12 -20.45
CA THR A 502 28.52 -20.19 -21.92
C THR A 502 27.19 -20.72 -22.47
N ARG A 503 26.84 -20.29 -23.69
CA ARG A 503 25.63 -20.76 -24.38
C ARG A 503 25.62 -22.28 -24.56
N SER A 504 26.77 -22.87 -24.88
CA SER A 504 26.96 -24.32 -25.02
C SER A 504 26.63 -25.05 -23.73
N PHE A 505 27.17 -24.58 -22.61
CA PHE A 505 26.88 -25.18 -21.30
C PHE A 505 25.41 -25.03 -20.93
N MET A 506 24.83 -23.84 -21.08
CA MET A 506 23.42 -23.59 -20.74
C MET A 506 22.43 -24.42 -21.57
N ARG A 507 22.79 -24.74 -22.82
CA ARG A 507 22.06 -25.71 -23.65
C ARG A 507 22.22 -27.14 -23.16
N ALA A 508 23.43 -27.55 -22.80
CA ALA A 508 23.71 -28.89 -22.28
C ALA A 508 23.04 -29.12 -20.92
N LYS A 509 23.09 -28.14 -20.00
CA LYS A 509 22.40 -28.10 -18.71
C LYS A 509 20.90 -28.31 -18.87
N SER A 510 20.29 -27.71 -19.91
CA SER A 510 18.86 -27.79 -20.18
C SER A 510 18.05 -27.30 -18.97
N ASN A 511 17.02 -28.04 -18.53
CA ASN A 511 16.15 -27.70 -17.41
C ASN A 511 16.68 -28.10 -16.02
N ARG A 512 17.94 -28.51 -15.92
CA ARG A 512 18.52 -28.99 -14.66
C ARG A 512 18.91 -27.81 -13.78
N VAL A 513 18.57 -27.88 -12.49
CA VAL A 513 19.02 -26.87 -11.53
C VAL A 513 20.44 -27.22 -11.10
N LEU A 514 21.34 -26.24 -11.15
CA LEU A 514 22.71 -26.38 -10.67
C LEU A 514 22.94 -25.40 -9.51
N TYR A 515 23.24 -25.95 -8.34
CA TYR A 515 23.50 -25.20 -7.12
C TYR A 515 24.96 -25.37 -6.71
N LEU A 516 25.60 -24.27 -6.33
CA LEU A 516 27.03 -24.23 -6.04
C LEU A 516 27.25 -24.02 -4.54
N ALA A 517 27.96 -24.91 -3.87
CA ALA A 517 28.36 -24.71 -2.48
C ALA A 517 29.88 -24.50 -2.42
N PHE A 518 30.29 -23.30 -2.05
CA PHE A 518 31.70 -22.95 -1.89
C PHE A 518 32.12 -23.16 -0.44
N ASN A 519 33.20 -23.92 -0.25
CA ASN A 519 33.75 -24.15 1.07
C ASN A 519 34.37 -22.85 1.61
N SER A 520 33.84 -22.36 2.72
CA SER A 520 34.24 -21.07 3.30
C SER A 520 35.65 -21.01 3.86
N GLU A 521 36.29 -22.15 4.08
CA GLU A 521 37.68 -22.22 4.59
C GLU A 521 38.71 -22.12 3.46
N THR A 522 38.37 -22.55 2.25
CA THR A 522 39.33 -22.69 1.13
C THR A 522 39.01 -21.77 -0.04
N SER A 523 37.73 -21.42 -0.23
CA SER A 523 37.30 -20.56 -1.34
C SER A 523 37.57 -19.09 -1.05
N LYS A 524 37.89 -18.32 -2.09
CA LYS A 524 37.92 -16.85 -2.00
C LYS A 524 36.49 -16.33 -1.92
N ASP A 525 36.15 -15.59 -0.87
CA ASP A 525 34.80 -15.01 -0.73
C ASP A 525 34.56 -13.93 -1.79
N PHE A 526 33.71 -14.25 -2.77
CA PHE A 526 33.43 -13.40 -3.91
C PHE A 526 32.14 -12.58 -3.76
N ARG A 527 31.41 -12.72 -2.64
CA ARG A 527 30.05 -12.18 -2.49
C ARG A 527 29.98 -10.66 -2.65
N ASN A 528 31.02 -9.97 -2.22
CA ASN A 528 31.12 -8.50 -2.25
C ASN A 528 32.29 -7.99 -3.11
N LEU A 529 32.91 -8.84 -3.93
CA LEU A 529 33.99 -8.41 -4.79
C LEU A 529 33.46 -7.63 -6.00
N SER A 530 34.13 -6.54 -6.35
CA SER A 530 33.93 -5.86 -7.63
C SER A 530 34.57 -6.61 -8.79
N TRP A 531 35.61 -7.39 -8.52
CA TRP A 531 36.36 -8.17 -9.50
C TRP A 531 36.90 -9.47 -8.89
N LEU A 532 36.73 -10.58 -9.61
CA LEU A 532 37.39 -11.86 -9.35
C LEU A 532 38.31 -12.16 -10.52
N GLU A 533 39.61 -12.15 -10.27
CA GLU A 533 40.66 -12.41 -11.24
C GLU A 533 40.56 -13.81 -11.85
N ARG A 534 41.17 -13.98 -13.03
CA ARG A 534 41.36 -15.29 -13.66
C ARG A 534 42.03 -16.25 -12.67
N ALA A 535 41.46 -17.43 -12.50
CA ALA A 535 42.06 -18.46 -11.67
C ALA A 535 43.42 -18.90 -12.23
N TRP A 536 44.32 -19.31 -11.34
CA TRP A 536 45.68 -19.68 -11.72
C TRP A 536 45.73 -20.92 -12.63
N ASP A 537 44.80 -21.84 -12.42
CA ASP A 537 44.64 -23.10 -13.14
C ASP A 537 43.62 -23.02 -14.30
N ASP A 538 43.06 -21.84 -14.58
CA ASP A 538 42.20 -21.63 -15.74
C ASP A 538 43.05 -21.63 -17.02
N ASN A 539 43.26 -22.84 -17.56
CA ASN A 539 43.95 -23.10 -18.82
C ASN A 539 42.98 -23.43 -19.98
N TYR A 540 41.68 -23.25 -19.77
CA TYR A 540 40.62 -23.61 -20.70
C TYR A 540 39.86 -22.39 -21.23
N SER A 541 39.84 -21.27 -20.50
CA SER A 541 39.27 -20.02 -21.00
C SER A 541 40.22 -19.32 -22.00
N PRO A 542 39.68 -18.54 -22.96
CA PRO A 542 40.50 -17.79 -23.92
C PRO A 542 41.57 -16.91 -23.24
N SER A 543 42.72 -16.71 -23.88
CA SER A 543 43.83 -15.89 -23.33
C SER A 543 43.44 -14.44 -23.01
N SER A 544 42.40 -13.93 -23.69
CA SER A 544 41.80 -12.62 -23.45
C SER A 544 40.96 -12.55 -22.17
N PHE A 545 40.51 -13.68 -21.62
CA PHE A 545 39.78 -13.72 -20.36
C PHE A 545 40.71 -13.35 -19.20
N LYS A 546 40.29 -12.40 -18.36
CA LYS A 546 41.07 -11.86 -17.23
C LYS A 546 40.39 -12.04 -15.87
N GLY A 547 39.15 -12.51 -15.85
CA GLY A 547 38.31 -12.57 -14.65
C GLY A 547 36.88 -12.07 -14.90
N ILE A 548 36.13 -11.94 -13.82
CA ILE A 548 34.71 -11.56 -13.82
C ILE A 548 34.48 -10.36 -12.92
N ALA A 549 33.76 -9.37 -13.44
CA ALA A 549 33.23 -8.25 -12.64
C ALA A 549 32.00 -8.68 -11.85
N ASN A 550 31.91 -8.24 -10.59
CA ASN A 550 30.79 -8.53 -9.69
C ASN A 550 30.38 -10.03 -9.71
N PRO A 551 31.29 -10.96 -9.42
CA PRO A 551 31.11 -12.41 -9.59
C PRO A 551 29.83 -12.98 -8.97
N SER A 552 29.40 -12.46 -7.82
CA SER A 552 28.11 -12.80 -7.21
C SER A 552 26.93 -12.48 -8.13
N ASN A 553 26.84 -11.23 -8.60
CA ASN A 553 25.81 -10.80 -9.53
C ASN A 553 25.92 -11.52 -10.87
N TYR A 554 27.13 -11.86 -11.30
CA TYR A 554 27.36 -12.63 -12.51
C TYR A 554 26.71 -14.01 -12.41
N LEU A 555 26.98 -14.79 -11.36
CA LEU A 555 26.36 -16.10 -11.16
C LEU A 555 24.84 -16.02 -11.03
N LEU A 556 24.34 -15.09 -10.21
CA LEU A 556 22.90 -14.91 -9.98
C LEU A 556 22.17 -14.50 -11.27
N SER A 557 22.77 -13.63 -12.08
CA SER A 557 22.22 -13.20 -13.37
C SER A 557 22.21 -14.30 -14.43
N HIS A 558 22.99 -15.37 -14.26
CA HIS A 558 22.96 -16.58 -15.09
C HIS A 558 22.15 -17.72 -14.46
N GLY A 559 21.50 -17.50 -13.32
CA GLY A 559 20.60 -18.48 -12.69
C GLY A 559 21.22 -19.42 -11.68
N TYR A 560 22.50 -19.20 -11.34
CA TYR A 560 23.21 -20.01 -10.37
C TYR A 560 22.97 -19.48 -8.96
N LYS A 561 22.28 -20.28 -8.15
CA LYS A 561 22.20 -20.08 -6.70
C LYS A 561 23.40 -20.74 -6.04
N TYR A 562 23.87 -20.15 -4.95
CA TYR A 562 25.03 -20.66 -4.26
C TYR A 562 25.00 -20.37 -2.75
N SER A 563 25.77 -21.15 -2.00
CA SER A 563 26.07 -20.96 -0.59
C SER A 563 27.57 -20.81 -0.38
N PHE A 564 27.98 -20.07 0.64
CA PHE A 564 29.39 -19.91 1.02
C PHE A 564 29.58 -20.38 2.48
N THR A 565 29.71 -21.69 2.65
CA THR A 565 29.73 -22.36 3.97
C THR A 565 30.23 -23.80 3.83
N ASN A 566 30.78 -24.34 4.92
CA ASN A 566 31.07 -25.77 5.10
C ASN A 566 30.02 -26.48 6.00
N ASN A 567 28.98 -25.77 6.45
CA ASN A 567 27.94 -26.35 7.29
C ASN A 567 26.93 -27.17 6.45
N VAL A 568 26.86 -28.48 6.72
CA VAL A 568 26.01 -29.43 6.00
C VAL A 568 24.53 -29.06 6.08
N ASP A 569 24.03 -28.63 7.24
CA ASP A 569 22.62 -28.29 7.43
C ASP A 569 22.24 -27.03 6.64
N THR A 570 23.08 -26.00 6.67
CA THR A 570 22.89 -24.80 5.87
C THR A 570 22.84 -25.12 4.38
N ILE A 571 23.83 -25.88 3.87
CA ILE A 571 23.87 -26.29 2.45
C ILE A 571 22.59 -27.02 2.05
N VAL A 572 22.18 -28.02 2.84
CA VAL A 572 20.99 -28.82 2.54
C VAL A 572 19.73 -27.96 2.54
N ASN A 573 19.56 -27.09 3.54
CA ASN A 573 18.37 -26.25 3.65
C ASN A 573 18.28 -25.21 2.52
N GLU A 574 19.39 -24.55 2.19
CA GLU A 574 19.42 -23.57 1.11
C GLU A 574 19.26 -24.22 -0.27
N PHE A 575 19.85 -25.41 -0.46
CA PHE A 575 19.69 -26.17 -1.69
C PHE A 575 18.25 -26.64 -1.88
N ILE A 576 17.60 -27.21 -0.86
CA ILE A 576 16.19 -27.61 -0.93
C ILE A 576 15.33 -26.39 -1.30
N LYS A 577 15.51 -25.25 -0.61
CA LYS A 577 14.80 -24.00 -0.91
C LYS A 577 15.00 -23.53 -2.36
N ALA A 578 16.13 -23.86 -2.97
CA ALA A 578 16.42 -23.52 -4.35
C ALA A 578 15.73 -24.42 -5.38
N ILE A 579 15.28 -25.62 -5.00
CA ILE A 579 14.70 -26.61 -5.94
C ILE A 579 13.23 -26.96 -5.63
N SER A 580 12.68 -26.40 -4.55
CA SER A 580 11.35 -26.72 -4.00
C SER A 580 10.27 -25.73 -4.38
#